data_AF-A0A382KLI0-F1
#
_entry.id   AF-A0A382KLI0-F1
#
_cell.length_a   1.000
_cell.length_b   1.000
_cell.length_c   1.000
_cell.angle_alpha   90.00
_cell.angle_beta   90.00
_cell.angle_gamma   90.00
#
_symmetry.space_group_name_H-M   'P 1'
#
loop_
_entity.id
_entity.type
_entity.pdbx_description
1 polymer ?
#
loop_
_entity_poly.entity_id
_entity_poly.type
_entity_poly.pdbx_seq_one_letter_code
_entity_poly.pdbx_strand_id
1 'polypeptide(L)'
;MPTKTQPVLPKRRRWFVSSLLLIFLGLSTASPAYAASNEMARPEFAILIVSFLVLMGVTQAGVVFSATTRLSGAKWAKSYYRLADLITMAFAPFAIGGFLLIYFQSSGELFYWLSPAPEEHLSAYLNSDWLLFRNLFCLLVFYGLSAVYFWKSLRPDLSGSDNIDHQEVRDQLYWMS
;
A
#
# COMPACT_ATOMS: atom_id res chain seq x y z
N MET A 1 -32.42 23.26 21.69
CA MET A 1 -31.02 23.27 21.22
C MET A 1 -30.44 21.87 21.39
N PRO A 2 -30.19 21.08 20.34
CA PRO A 2 -29.51 19.79 20.48
C PRO A 2 -28.01 19.94 20.22
N THR A 3 -27.22 19.54 21.22
CA THR A 3 -25.75 19.57 21.22
C THR A 3 -25.21 18.38 20.41
N LYS A 4 -24.52 18.64 19.29
CA LYS A 4 -23.81 17.61 18.50
C LYS A 4 -22.67 17.01 19.34
N THR A 5 -22.82 15.76 19.78
CA THR A 5 -21.76 14.98 20.42
C THR A 5 -20.74 14.51 19.38
N GLN A 6 -19.56 15.14 19.38
CA GLN A 6 -18.41 14.71 18.58
C GLN A 6 -17.91 13.34 19.08
N PRO A 7 -17.63 12.35 18.20
CA PRO A 7 -17.06 11.08 18.62
C PRO A 7 -15.59 11.28 19.01
N VAL A 8 -15.36 11.49 20.30
CA VAL A 8 -14.00 11.56 20.86
C VAL A 8 -13.40 10.16 20.82
N LEU A 9 -12.55 9.89 19.83
CA LEU A 9 -11.81 8.64 19.73
C LEU A 9 -11.01 8.46 21.05
N PRO A 10 -11.18 7.35 21.79
CA PRO A 10 -10.60 7.23 23.12
C PRO A 10 -9.08 7.31 23.03
N LYS A 11 -8.48 8.29 23.73
CA LYS A 11 -7.04 8.59 23.78
C LYS A 11 -6.17 7.33 23.98
N ARG A 12 -6.70 6.34 24.71
CA ARG A 12 -6.09 5.02 24.97
C ARG A 12 -5.88 4.18 23.71
N ARG A 13 -6.83 4.18 22.75
CA ARG A 13 -6.71 3.45 21.49
C ARG A 13 -5.60 4.01 20.60
N ARG A 14 -5.42 5.33 20.61
CA ARG A 14 -4.35 5.99 19.84
C ARG A 14 -2.95 5.59 20.34
N TRP A 15 -2.78 5.48 21.66
CA TRP A 15 -1.54 5.01 22.28
C TRP A 15 -1.26 3.53 21.99
N PHE A 16 -2.28 2.66 22.06
CA PHE A 16 -2.12 1.24 21.71
C PHE A 16 -1.73 1.05 20.23
N VAL A 17 -2.34 1.80 19.31
CA VAL A 17 -2.00 1.72 17.88
C VAL A 17 -0.59 2.26 17.62
N SER A 18 -0.19 3.37 18.27
CA SER A 18 1.18 3.89 18.18
C SER A 18 2.21 2.90 18.74
N SER A 19 1.95 2.25 19.88
CA SER A 19 2.86 1.23 20.42
C SER A 19 2.95 0.00 19.53
N LEU A 20 1.84 -0.47 18.95
CA LEU A 20 1.87 -1.59 18.02
C LEU A 20 2.69 -1.26 16.76
N LEU A 21 2.51 -0.06 16.20
CA LEU A 21 3.29 0.43 15.07
C LEU A 21 4.78 0.55 15.39
N LEU A 22 5.14 1.01 16.60
CA LEU A 22 6.53 1.09 17.04
C LEU A 22 7.15 -0.31 17.26
N ILE A 23 6.36 -1.29 17.70
CA ILE A 23 6.81 -2.69 17.82
C ILE A 23 7.03 -3.30 16.44
N PHE A 24 6.11 -3.10 15.49
CA PHE A 24 6.29 -3.57 14.11
C PHE A 24 7.47 -2.88 13.41
N LEU A 25 7.64 -1.57 13.64
CA LEU A 25 8.80 -0.82 13.13
C LEU A 25 10.10 -1.35 13.76
N GLY A 26 10.13 -1.57 15.08
CA GLY A 26 11.27 -2.11 15.80
C GLY A 26 11.65 -3.52 15.33
N LEU A 27 10.67 -4.39 15.13
CA LEU A 27 10.88 -5.76 14.64
C LEU A 27 11.39 -5.76 13.17
N SER A 28 10.87 -4.85 12.34
CA SER A 28 11.33 -4.66 10.96
C SER A 28 12.75 -4.07 10.87
N THR A 29 13.21 -3.32 11.87
CA THR A 29 14.58 -2.78 11.93
C THR A 29 15.58 -3.71 12.63
N ALA A 30 15.11 -4.56 13.54
CA ALA A 30 15.98 -5.49 14.27
C ALA A 30 16.41 -6.67 13.41
N SER A 31 15.51 -7.21 12.58
CA SER A 31 15.81 -8.30 11.64
C SER A 31 17.00 -7.98 10.70
N PRO A 32 17.08 -6.79 10.05
CA PRO A 32 18.21 -6.46 9.19
C PRO A 32 19.52 -6.18 9.95
N ALA A 33 19.48 -5.66 11.18
CA ALA A 33 20.67 -5.47 12.01
C ALA A 33 21.29 -6.80 12.46
N TYR A 34 20.46 -7.80 12.77
CA TYR A 34 20.90 -9.15 13.09
C TYR A 34 21.37 -9.94 11.86
N ALA A 35 20.82 -9.65 10.67
CA ALA A 35 21.27 -10.24 9.41
C ALA A 35 22.66 -9.73 9.00
N ALA A 36 22.95 -8.43 9.22
CA ALA A 36 24.26 -7.85 8.89
C ALA A 36 25.42 -8.43 9.72
N SER A 37 25.15 -9.02 10.89
CA SER A 37 26.18 -9.63 11.74
C SER A 37 26.50 -11.09 11.40
N ASN A 38 25.73 -11.75 10.53
CA ASN A 38 25.91 -13.18 10.23
C ASN A 38 26.05 -13.41 8.71
N GLU A 39 27.22 -13.88 8.27
CA GLU A 39 27.53 -14.21 6.87
C GLU A 39 26.63 -15.34 6.27
N MET A 40 25.82 -16.01 7.11
CA MET A 40 24.84 -17.02 6.70
C MET A 40 23.44 -16.45 6.34
N ALA A 41 23.23 -15.13 6.41
CA ALA A 41 21.93 -14.47 6.21
C ALA A 41 21.43 -14.35 4.74
N ARG A 42 21.80 -15.32 3.89
CA ARG A 42 21.42 -15.36 2.46
C ARG A 42 19.94 -15.71 2.19
N PRO A 43 19.23 -16.55 2.97
CA PRO A 43 17.83 -16.89 2.67
C PRO A 43 16.82 -15.79 3.03
N GLU A 44 17.20 -14.82 3.86
CA GLU A 44 16.29 -13.77 4.36
C GLU A 44 15.86 -12.80 3.24
N PHE A 45 16.75 -12.46 2.32
CA PHE A 45 16.45 -11.55 1.21
C PHE A 45 15.45 -12.15 0.21
N ALA A 46 15.54 -13.46 -0.05
CA ALA A 46 14.60 -14.15 -0.92
C ALA A 46 13.17 -14.10 -0.32
N ILE A 47 13.05 -14.34 0.98
CA ILE A 47 11.76 -14.30 1.68
C ILE A 47 11.18 -12.88 1.67
N LEU A 48 12.03 -11.86 1.89
CA LEU A 48 11.63 -10.46 1.83
C LEU A 48 11.08 -10.08 0.45
N ILE A 49 11.77 -10.46 -0.63
CA ILE A 49 11.33 -10.17 -2.00
C ILE A 49 10.06 -10.92 -2.36
N VAL A 50 9.96 -12.21 -2.02
CA VAL A 50 8.75 -13.00 -2.29
C VAL A 50 7.55 -12.38 -1.57
N SER A 51 7.72 -12.03 -0.29
CA SER A 51 6.68 -11.37 0.49
C SER A 51 6.29 -10.01 -0.10
N PHE A 52 7.28 -9.24 -0.55
CA PHE A 52 7.07 -7.96 -1.24
C PHE A 52 6.31 -8.14 -2.57
N LEU A 53 6.65 -9.15 -3.37
CA LEU A 53 5.96 -9.45 -4.64
C LEU A 53 4.52 -9.89 -4.41
N VAL A 54 4.27 -10.71 -3.38
CA VAL A 54 2.91 -11.09 -2.97
C VAL A 54 2.13 -9.84 -2.55
N LEU A 55 2.73 -8.98 -1.72
CA LEU A 55 2.11 -7.72 -1.30
C LEU A 55 1.74 -6.84 -2.51
N MET A 56 2.66 -6.68 -3.46
CA MET A 56 2.45 -5.92 -4.69
C MET A 56 1.34 -6.52 -5.56
N GLY A 57 1.26 -7.84 -5.66
CA GLY A 57 0.19 -8.53 -6.38
C GLY A 57 -1.19 -8.28 -5.74
N VAL A 58 -1.27 -8.36 -4.41
CA VAL A 58 -2.52 -8.13 -3.67
C VAL A 58 -3.02 -6.70 -3.84
N THR A 59 -2.14 -5.70 -3.79
CA THR A 59 -2.53 -4.29 -3.96
C THR A 59 -2.98 -3.98 -5.39
N GLN A 60 -2.30 -4.53 -6.40
CA GLN A 60 -2.71 -4.40 -7.80
C GLN A 60 -4.05 -5.08 -8.09
N ALA A 61 -4.24 -6.30 -7.59
CA ALA A 61 -5.50 -7.02 -7.71
C ALA A 61 -6.66 -6.26 -7.06
N GLY A 62 -6.43 -5.61 -5.91
CA GLY A 62 -7.43 -4.78 -5.23
C GLY A 62 -7.96 -3.64 -6.12
N VAL A 63 -7.07 -2.83 -6.70
CA VAL A 63 -7.47 -1.71 -7.57
C VAL A 63 -8.14 -2.20 -8.85
N VAL A 64 -7.59 -3.23 -9.49
CA VAL A 64 -8.17 -3.78 -10.73
C VAL A 64 -9.55 -4.37 -10.46
N PHE A 65 -9.71 -5.08 -9.34
CA PHE A 65 -11.01 -5.60 -8.92
C PHE A 65 -12.02 -4.47 -8.71
N SER A 66 -11.65 -3.43 -7.96
CA SER A 66 -12.56 -2.32 -7.67
C SER A 66 -12.92 -1.50 -8.92
N ALA A 67 -11.99 -1.32 -9.86
CA ALA A 67 -12.26 -0.65 -11.13
C ALA A 67 -13.16 -1.49 -12.05
N THR A 68 -12.86 -2.77 -12.24
CA THR A 68 -13.58 -3.67 -13.16
C THR A 68 -15.04 -3.86 -12.74
N THR A 69 -15.27 -4.05 -11.44
CA THR A 69 -16.62 -4.24 -10.88
C THR A 69 -17.46 -2.98 -10.93
N ARG A 70 -16.85 -1.79 -10.82
CA ARG A 70 -17.55 -0.52 -11.07
C ARG A 70 -17.86 -0.32 -12.55
N LEU A 71 -16.95 -0.69 -13.44
CA LEU A 71 -17.18 -0.65 -14.89
C LEU A 71 -18.33 -1.57 -15.31
N SER A 72 -18.47 -2.73 -14.68
CA SER A 72 -19.56 -3.67 -14.97
C SER A 72 -20.90 -3.32 -14.28
N GLY A 73 -20.95 -2.27 -13.45
CA GLY A 73 -22.17 -1.91 -12.72
C GLY A 73 -22.60 -2.95 -11.68
N ALA A 74 -21.66 -3.77 -11.19
CA ALA A 74 -21.96 -4.87 -10.28
C ALA A 74 -22.48 -4.37 -8.91
N LYS A 75 -23.78 -4.48 -8.67
CA LYS A 75 -24.40 -4.02 -7.42
C LYS A 75 -23.97 -4.83 -6.18
N TRP A 76 -23.65 -6.11 -6.37
CA TRP A 76 -23.21 -7.01 -5.29
C TRP A 76 -21.83 -6.65 -4.74
N ALA A 77 -20.98 -6.03 -5.57
CA ALA A 77 -19.60 -5.71 -5.21
C ALA A 77 -19.49 -4.41 -4.36
N LYS A 78 -20.62 -3.74 -4.08
CA LYS A 78 -20.65 -2.44 -3.38
C LYS A 78 -19.96 -2.46 -2.02
N SER A 79 -20.15 -3.51 -1.23
CA SER A 79 -19.48 -3.67 0.07
C SER A 79 -17.98 -3.94 -0.06
N TYR A 80 -17.54 -4.51 -1.19
CA TYR A 80 -16.16 -4.89 -1.44
C TYR A 80 -15.32 -3.74 -2.01
N TYR A 81 -15.93 -2.70 -2.61
CA TYR A 81 -15.21 -1.55 -3.16
C TYR A 81 -14.34 -0.85 -2.12
N ARG A 82 -14.93 -0.53 -0.96
CA ARG A 82 -14.19 0.16 0.11
C ARG A 82 -13.07 -0.71 0.68
N LEU A 83 -13.30 -2.01 0.79
CA LEU A 83 -12.30 -2.96 1.30
C LEU A 83 -11.12 -3.07 0.32
N ALA A 84 -11.39 -3.19 -0.97
CA ALA A 84 -10.36 -3.25 -2.02
C ALA A 84 -9.52 -1.97 -2.08
N ASP A 85 -10.16 -0.80 -2.00
CA ASP A 85 -9.44 0.48 -2.03
C ASP A 85 -8.65 0.71 -0.71
N LEU A 86 -9.19 0.27 0.43
CA LEU A 86 -8.50 0.32 1.73
C LEU A 86 -7.28 -0.60 1.78
N ILE A 87 -7.36 -1.82 1.28
CA ILE A 87 -6.21 -2.74 1.20
C ILE A 87 -5.09 -2.06 0.42
N THR A 88 -5.39 -1.47 -0.74
CA THR A 88 -4.38 -0.81 -1.55
C THR A 88 -3.73 0.37 -0.83
N MET A 89 -4.52 1.22 -0.16
CA MET A 89 -4.01 2.39 0.57
C MET A 89 -3.24 2.00 1.84
N ALA A 90 -3.72 1.01 2.59
CA ALA A 90 -3.08 0.58 3.84
C ALA A 90 -1.69 0.02 3.59
N PHE A 91 -1.47 -0.65 2.45
CA PHE A 91 -0.19 -1.24 2.08
C PHE A 91 0.74 -0.32 1.28
N ALA A 92 0.28 0.88 0.88
CA ALA A 92 1.10 1.86 0.15
C ALA A 92 2.43 2.23 0.86
N PRO A 93 2.46 2.59 2.16
CA PRO A 93 3.73 2.91 2.84
C PRO A 93 4.64 1.68 2.97
N PHE A 94 4.07 0.48 3.11
CA PHE A 94 4.82 -0.76 3.18
C PHE A 94 5.45 -1.15 1.84
N ALA A 95 4.79 -0.85 0.73
CA ALA A 95 5.36 -1.10 -0.59
C ALA A 95 6.52 -0.14 -0.91
N ILE A 96 6.38 1.16 -0.61
CA ILE A 96 7.46 2.13 -0.82
C ILE A 96 8.63 1.83 0.12
N GLY A 97 8.36 1.61 1.40
CA GLY A 97 9.37 1.28 2.39
C GLY A 97 10.05 -0.06 2.11
N GLY A 98 9.28 -1.09 1.73
CA GLY A 98 9.80 -2.41 1.35
C GLY A 98 10.71 -2.33 0.12
N PHE A 99 10.33 -1.57 -0.91
CA PHE A 99 11.18 -1.35 -2.07
C PHE A 99 12.50 -0.66 -1.70
N LEU A 100 12.45 0.41 -0.89
CA LEU A 100 13.65 1.11 -0.45
C LEU A 100 14.56 0.21 0.41
N LEU A 101 13.99 -0.58 1.32
CA LEU A 101 14.73 -1.53 2.14
C LEU A 101 15.45 -2.56 1.28
N ILE A 102 14.74 -3.17 0.32
CA ILE A 102 15.32 -4.14 -0.62
C ILE A 102 16.44 -3.50 -1.45
N TYR A 103 16.22 -2.28 -1.96
CA TYR A 103 17.20 -1.60 -2.80
C TYR A 103 18.49 -1.27 -2.03
N PHE A 104 18.40 -0.66 -0.85
CA PHE A 104 19.60 -0.26 -0.11
C PHE A 104 20.36 -1.44 0.50
N GLN A 105 19.63 -2.47 0.95
CA GLN A 105 20.26 -3.57 1.68
C GLN A 105 20.73 -4.71 0.79
N SER A 106 20.11 -4.89 -0.37
CA SER A 106 20.29 -6.09 -1.17
C SER A 106 20.79 -5.82 -2.59
N SER A 107 21.19 -4.58 -2.89
CA SER A 107 21.72 -4.19 -4.20
C SER A 107 22.98 -4.95 -4.61
N GLY A 108 23.87 -5.29 -3.66
CA GLY A 108 25.13 -5.97 -3.97
C GLY A 108 24.99 -7.43 -4.42
N GLU A 109 24.01 -8.18 -3.89
CA GLU A 109 23.88 -9.62 -4.15
C GLU A 109 22.73 -9.95 -5.12
N LEU A 110 21.59 -9.25 -5.02
CA LEU A 110 20.46 -9.49 -5.93
C LEU A 110 20.74 -8.98 -7.33
N PHE A 111 21.40 -7.82 -7.43
CA PHE A 111 21.64 -7.15 -8.68
C PHE A 111 23.07 -7.40 -9.16
N TYR A 112 23.51 -8.66 -9.14
CA TYR A 112 24.86 -9.04 -9.58
C TYR A 112 25.15 -8.57 -11.02
N TRP A 113 24.12 -8.49 -11.88
CA TRP A 113 24.22 -8.01 -13.26
C TRP A 113 24.39 -6.49 -13.40
N LEU A 114 24.31 -5.73 -12.31
CA LEU A 114 24.60 -4.30 -12.26
C LEU A 114 26.06 -3.99 -11.86
N SER A 115 26.81 -5.02 -11.49
CA SER A 115 28.25 -4.94 -11.24
C SER A 115 29.01 -5.46 -12.46
N PRO A 116 29.56 -4.58 -13.33
CA PRO A 116 30.23 -5.03 -14.53
C PRO A 116 31.56 -5.70 -14.19
N ALA A 117 31.92 -6.73 -14.96
CA ALA A 117 33.30 -7.17 -15.04
C ALA A 117 34.16 -6.04 -15.65
N PRO A 118 35.48 -5.97 -15.36
CA PRO A 118 36.34 -4.84 -15.75
C PRO A 118 36.37 -4.49 -17.25
N GLU A 119 35.90 -5.41 -18.09
CA GLU A 119 35.94 -5.34 -19.56
C GLU A 119 34.56 -5.26 -20.24
N GLU A 120 33.47 -5.12 -19.48
CA GLU A 120 32.11 -5.13 -20.03
C GLU A 120 31.40 -3.77 -19.91
N HIS A 121 30.83 -3.28 -21.02
CA HIS A 121 30.06 -2.04 -21.05
C HIS A 121 28.60 -2.28 -20.63
N LEU A 122 28.18 -1.68 -19.52
CA LEU A 122 26.77 -1.69 -19.12
C LEU A 122 25.91 -0.85 -20.06
N SER A 123 24.77 -1.40 -20.47
CA SER A 123 23.75 -0.66 -21.21
C SER A 123 23.20 0.48 -20.35
N ALA A 124 22.83 1.60 -20.99
CA ALA A 124 22.22 2.75 -20.31
C ALA A 124 20.93 2.39 -19.52
N TYR A 125 20.24 1.31 -19.91
CA TYR A 125 19.07 0.80 -19.20
C TYR A 125 19.40 -0.01 -17.93
N LEU A 126 20.64 -0.49 -17.82
CA LEU A 126 21.16 -1.34 -16.76
C LEU A 126 22.03 -0.50 -15.80
N ASN A 127 21.51 0.65 -15.40
CA ASN A 127 22.12 1.54 -14.44
C ASN A 127 21.37 1.47 -13.10
N SER A 128 22.10 1.42 -11.99
CA SER A 128 21.54 1.28 -10.63
C SER A 128 20.62 2.44 -10.29
N ASP A 129 21.08 3.67 -10.54
CA ASP A 129 20.31 4.89 -10.28
C ASP A 129 19.04 4.94 -11.15
N TRP A 130 19.14 4.46 -12.40
CA TRP A 130 18.00 4.36 -13.29
C TRP A 130 16.99 3.30 -12.85
N LEU A 131 17.48 2.16 -12.32
CA LEU A 131 16.65 1.10 -11.77
C LEU A 131 15.89 1.57 -10.52
N LEU A 132 16.55 2.32 -9.63
CA LEU A 132 15.88 2.96 -8.50
C LEU A 132 14.79 3.89 -9.00
N PHE A 133 15.17 4.85 -9.85
CA PHE A 133 14.27 5.90 -10.30
C PHE A 133 13.02 5.35 -10.95
N ARG A 134 13.14 4.42 -11.92
CA ARG A 134 11.98 3.89 -12.66
C ARG A 134 11.02 3.13 -11.74
N ASN A 135 11.52 2.34 -10.80
CA ASN A 135 10.68 1.56 -9.90
C ASN A 135 10.00 2.46 -8.86
N LEU A 136 10.75 3.39 -8.26
CA LEU A 136 10.20 4.35 -7.32
C LEU A 136 9.15 5.25 -8.00
N PHE A 137 9.45 5.72 -9.21
CA PHE A 137 8.52 6.53 -10.00
C PHE A 137 7.24 5.76 -10.32
N CYS A 138 7.34 4.51 -10.81
CA CYS A 138 6.16 3.67 -11.06
C CYS A 138 5.32 3.42 -9.81
N LEU A 139 5.95 3.14 -8.66
CA LEU A 139 5.27 2.96 -7.39
C LEU A 139 4.54 4.25 -6.97
N LEU A 140 5.20 5.40 -7.05
CA LEU A 140 4.60 6.70 -6.70
C LEU A 140 3.43 7.04 -7.62
N VAL A 141 3.56 6.81 -8.92
CA VAL A 141 2.46 7.04 -9.88
C VAL A 141 1.30 6.10 -9.59
N PHE A 142 1.55 4.81 -9.38
CA PHE A 142 0.51 3.83 -9.10
C PHE A 142 -0.26 4.15 -7.81
N TYR A 143 0.45 4.35 -6.70
CA TYR A 143 -0.18 4.67 -5.42
C TYR A 143 -0.78 6.08 -5.40
N GLY A 144 -0.18 7.04 -6.11
CA GLY A 144 -0.73 8.38 -6.28
C GLY A 144 -2.08 8.37 -7.01
N LEU A 145 -2.18 7.64 -8.12
CA LEU A 145 -3.43 7.45 -8.85
C LEU A 145 -4.48 6.72 -8.02
N SER A 146 -4.06 5.66 -7.32
CA SER A 146 -4.94 4.92 -6.39
C SER A 146 -5.46 5.82 -5.26
N ALA A 147 -4.64 6.72 -4.72
CA ALA A 147 -5.05 7.65 -3.67
C ALA A 147 -6.08 8.67 -4.18
N VAL A 148 -5.87 9.22 -5.38
CA VAL A 148 -6.84 10.11 -6.02
C VAL A 148 -8.17 9.39 -6.26
N TYR A 149 -8.09 8.14 -6.73
CA TYR A 149 -9.27 7.31 -6.95
C TYR A 149 -10.03 7.03 -5.64
N PHE A 150 -9.33 6.64 -4.58
CA PHE A 150 -9.90 6.44 -3.25
C PHE A 150 -10.56 7.73 -2.72
N TRP A 151 -9.91 8.88 -2.85
CA TRP A 151 -10.45 10.17 -2.39
C TRP A 151 -11.74 10.54 -3.12
N LYS A 152 -11.78 10.34 -4.45
CA LYS A 152 -13.00 10.54 -5.24
C LYS A 152 -14.10 9.58 -4.80
N SER A 153 -13.76 8.34 -4.48
CA SER A 153 -14.72 7.36 -3.99
C SER A 153 -15.27 7.69 -2.60
N LEU A 154 -14.51 8.36 -1.75
CA LEU A 154 -14.90 8.70 -0.38
C LEU A 154 -15.72 10.01 -0.30
N ARG A 155 -15.53 10.92 -1.26
CA ARG A 155 -16.25 12.20 -1.32
C ARG A 155 -17.79 12.10 -1.15
N PRO A 156 -18.52 11.21 -1.85
CA PRO A 156 -19.97 11.09 -1.68
C PRO A 156 -20.38 10.61 -0.28
N ASP A 157 -19.55 9.77 0.35
CA ASP A 157 -19.79 9.23 1.68
C ASP A 157 -19.62 10.30 2.77
N LEU A 158 -18.68 11.23 2.57
CA LEU A 158 -18.44 12.34 3.49
C LEU A 158 -19.45 13.47 3.33
N SER A 159 -19.99 13.69 2.12
CA SER A 159 -21.04 14.70 1.89
C SER A 159 -22.41 14.30 2.46
N GLY A 160 -22.60 13.04 2.88
CA GLY A 160 -23.86 12.51 3.38
C GLY A 160 -24.14 12.74 4.86
N SER A 161 -23.38 13.60 5.57
CA SER A 161 -23.43 13.68 7.05
C SER A 161 -23.84 15.03 7.64
N ASP A 162 -24.85 15.72 7.10
CA ASP A 162 -25.44 16.83 7.86
C ASP A 162 -26.97 16.90 7.94
N ASN A 163 -27.76 16.24 7.07
CA ASN A 163 -29.23 16.28 7.20
C ASN A 163 -30.00 15.32 6.28
N ILE A 164 -29.59 14.06 6.15
CA ILE A 164 -30.37 13.10 5.35
C ILE A 164 -30.60 11.83 6.15
N ASP A 165 -31.87 11.49 6.36
CA ASP A 165 -32.32 10.27 6.99
C ASP A 165 -31.76 9.07 6.22
N HIS A 166 -30.88 8.32 6.88
CA HIS A 166 -30.20 7.17 6.28
C HIS A 166 -31.17 6.05 5.89
N GLN A 167 -32.42 6.07 6.35
CA GLN A 167 -33.46 5.14 5.89
C GLN A 167 -33.99 5.52 4.51
N GLU A 168 -34.25 6.81 4.26
CA GLU A 168 -34.83 7.30 3.01
C GLU A 168 -33.87 7.14 1.81
N VAL A 169 -32.56 7.37 2.03
CA VAL A 169 -31.52 7.16 1.01
C VAL A 169 -31.35 5.68 0.68
N ARG A 170 -31.54 4.79 1.66
CA ARG A 170 -31.49 3.35 1.42
C ARG A 170 -32.67 2.92 0.54
N ASP A 171 -33.87 3.41 0.82
CA ASP A 171 -35.09 3.08 0.07
C ASP A 171 -35.07 3.64 -1.36
N GLN A 172 -34.59 4.87 -1.55
CA GLN A 172 -34.41 5.43 -2.91
C GLN A 172 -33.36 4.67 -3.72
N LEU A 173 -32.31 4.19 -3.08
CA LEU A 173 -31.26 3.42 -3.74
C LEU A 173 -31.72 2.01 -4.13
N TYR A 174 -32.63 1.40 -3.36
CA TYR A 174 -33.32 0.17 -3.79
C TYR A 174 -34.22 0.41 -4.98
N TRP A 175 -34.83 1.61 -5.09
CA TRP A 175 -35.78 1.88 -6.16
C TRP A 175 -35.14 2.28 -7.50
N MET A 176 -33.91 2.81 -7.46
CA MET A 176 -33.13 3.19 -8.65
C MET A 176 -32.23 2.09 -9.20
N SER A 177 -32.29 0.90 -8.59
CA SER A 177 -31.55 -0.30 -8.97
C SER A 177 -32.48 -1.21 -9.76
#